data_AF-A0A6J6XNR0-F1
#
_entry.id   AF-A0A6J6XNR0-F1
#
_cell.length_a   1.000
_cell.length_b   1.000
_cell.length_c   1.000
_cell.angle_alpha   90.00
_cell.angle_beta   90.00
_cell.angle_gamma   90.00
#
_symmetry.space_group_name_H-M   'P 1'
#
loop_
_entity.id
_entity.type
_entity.pdbx_description
1 polymer ?
#
loop_
_entity_poly.entity_id
_entity_poly.type
_entity_poly.pdbx_seq_one_letter_code
_entity_poly.pdbx_strand_id
1 'polypeptide(L)' 'MSDLAPVLFSIIAVMALVFLISKRFKLSTRYERKPKSHTPWSALDSGIDPTQEAGEK' A
#
# COMPACT_ATOMS: atom_id res chain seq x y z
N MET A 1 -13.13 34.33 25.10
CA MET A 1 -12.34 33.94 23.90
C MET A 1 -11.18 32.99 24.27
N SER A 2 -11.35 32.15 25.30
CA SER A 2 -10.35 31.19 25.80
C SER A 2 -10.65 29.75 25.38
N ASP A 3 -11.87 29.49 24.89
CA ASP A 3 -12.36 28.13 24.63
C ASP A 3 -11.95 27.61 23.24
N LEU A 4 -11.32 28.45 22.41
CA LEU A 4 -10.81 28.05 21.10
C LEU A 4 -9.56 27.18 21.20
N ALA A 5 -8.72 27.39 22.22
CA ALA A 5 -7.51 26.60 22.44
C ALA A 5 -7.81 25.11 22.71
N PRO A 6 -8.70 24.74 23.65
CA PRO A 6 -9.04 23.33 23.86
C PRO A 6 -9.75 22.71 22.65
N VAL A 7 -10.55 23.49 21.93
CA VAL A 7 -11.22 23.02 20.71
C VAL A 7 -10.21 22.69 19.61
N LEU A 8 -9.26 23.59 19.32
CA LEU A 8 -8.19 23.34 18.35
C LEU A 8 -7.34 22.13 18.74
N PHE A 9 -6.99 22.00 20.01
CA PHE A 9 -6.23 20.86 20.51
C PHE A 9 -6.99 19.55 20.30
N SER A 10 -8.30 19.53 20.57
CA SER A 10 -9.12 18.32 20.38
C SER A 10 -9.18 17.89 18.91
N ILE A 11 -9.28 18.84 17.97
CA ILE A 11 -9.30 18.57 16.53
C ILE A 11 -7.98 17.94 16.10
N ILE A 12 -6.85 18.52 16.53
CA ILE A 12 -5.52 18.00 16.22
C ILE A 12 -5.34 16.59 16.78
N ALA A 13 -5.77 16.35 18.01
CA ALA A 13 -5.68 15.04 18.66
C ALA A 13 -6.49 13.97 17.91
N VAL A 14 -7.73 14.28 17.51
CA VAL A 14 -8.59 13.36 16.75
C VAL A 14 -7.99 13.09 15.38
N MET A 15 -7.51 14.11 14.66
CA MET A 15 -6.89 13.95 13.35
C MET A 15 -5.61 13.11 13.42
N ALA A 16 -4.77 13.32 14.43
CA ALA A 16 -3.58 12.52 14.65
C ALA A 16 -3.92 11.05 14.92
N LEU A 17 -4.94 10.80 15.75
CA LEU A 17 -5.42 9.45 16.04
C LEU A 17 -5.92 8.75 14.77
N VAL A 18 -6.77 9.42 13.98
CA VAL A 18 -7.29 8.88 12.73
C VAL A 18 -6.16 8.58 11.74
N PHE A 19 -5.17 9.45 11.62
CA PHE A 19 -4.02 9.25 10.75
C PHE A 19 -3.15 8.05 11.17
N LEU A 20 -2.94 7.87 12.48
CA LEU A 20 -2.19 6.72 13.01
C LEU A 20 -2.92 5.41 12.75
N ILE A 21 -4.24 5.40 12.93
CA ILE A 21 -5.10 4.25 12.64
C ILE A 21 -5.07 3.97 11.14
N SER A 22 -5.30 4.96 10.27
CA SER A 22 -5.32 4.74 8.82
C SER A 22 -4.00 4.21 8.27
N LYS A 23 -2.86 4.60 8.85
CA LYS A 23 -1.55 4.04 8.49
C LYS A 23 -1.37 2.58 8.93
N ARG A 24 -1.94 2.19 10.07
CA ARG A 24 -1.85 0.81 10.62
C ARG A 24 -2.83 -0.15 9.97
N PHE A 25 -4.04 0.32 9.67
CA PHE A 25 -5.08 -0.46 9.03
C PHE A 25 -4.94 -0.32 7.51
N LYS A 26 -4.06 -1.12 6.92
CA LYS A 26 -4.04 -1.30 5.47
C LYS A 26 -5.44 -1.71 5.00
N LEU A 27 -6.04 -0.98 4.05
CA LEU A 27 -7.23 -1.49 3.35
C LEU A 27 -6.86 -2.88 2.84
N SER A 28 -7.64 -3.88 3.27
CA SER A 28 -7.45 -5.32 3.13
C SER A 28 -6.43 -5.77 2.08
N THR A 29 -5.63 -6.79 2.40
CA THR A 29 -4.69 -7.51 1.51
C THR A 29 -5.28 -7.93 0.16
N ARG A 30 -6.62 -7.92 0.04
CA ARG A 30 -7.38 -8.07 -1.21
C ARG A 30 -7.04 -7.03 -2.28
N TYR A 31 -6.66 -5.82 -1.87
CA TYR A 31 -6.27 -4.71 -2.76
C TYR A 31 -4.77 -4.41 -2.73
N GLU A 32 -3.98 -5.17 -1.96
CA GLU A 32 -2.54 -5.09 -2.11
C GLU A 32 -2.21 -5.58 -3.52
N ARG A 33 -1.76 -4.65 -4.38
CA ARG A 33 -1.16 -5.00 -5.67
C ARG A 33 0.10 -5.79 -5.36
N LYS A 34 -0.03 -7.11 -5.23
CA LYS A 34 1.14 -7.99 -5.27
C LYS A 34 1.88 -7.65 -6.58
N PRO A 35 3.21 -7.51 -6.55
CA PRO A 35 3.96 -7.49 -7.80
C PRO A 35 3.53 -8.74 -8.56
N LYS A 36 2.85 -8.56 -9.70
CA LYS A 36 2.45 -9.70 -10.51
C LYS A 36 3.76 -10.32 -10.96
N SER A 37 4.09 -11.50 -10.44
CA SER A 37 5.14 -12.32 -11.04
C SER A 37 4.79 -12.44 -12.52
N HIS A 38 5.77 -12.27 -13.41
CA HIS A 38 5.52 -12.48 -14.82
C HIS A 38 4.97 -13.90 -14.97
N THR A 39 3.71 -13.99 -15.40
CA THR A 39 3.20 -15.25 -15.93
C THR A 39 3.96 -15.53 -17.23
N PRO A 40 4.13 -16.79 -17.63
CA PRO A 40 4.77 -17.13 -18.91
C PRO A 40 4.16 -16.38 -20.11
N TRP A 41 2.86 -16.07 -20.04
CA TRP A 41 2.14 -15.30 -21.05
C TRP A 41 2.48 -13.80 -21.03
N SER A 42 2.56 -13.18 -19.84
CA SER A 42 2.96 -11.77 -19.69
C SER A 42 4.46 -11.52 -19.83
N ALA A 43 5.27 -12.58 -19.81
CA ALA A 43 6.72 -12.51 -20.04
C ALA A 43 7.03 -12.19 -21.51
N LEU A 44 6.23 -12.73 -22.43
CA LEU A 44 6.37 -12.52 -23.87
C LEU A 44 6.17 -11.05 -24.27
N ASP A 45 5.20 -10.37 -23.66
CA ASP A 45 4.95 -8.94 -23.90
C ASP A 45 6.12 -8.06 -23.41
N SER A 46 6.84 -8.51 -22.39
CA SER A 46 8.03 -7.85 -21.87
C SER A 46 9.33 -8.26 -22.58
N GLY A 47 9.27 -9.12 -23.61
CA GLY A 47 10.45 -9.63 -24.31
C GLY A 47 11.32 -10.56 -23.45
N ILE A 48 10.79 -11.09 -22.35
CA ILE A 48 11.44 -12.10 -21.53
C ILE A 48 11.24 -13.44 -22.23
N ASP A 49 12.34 -14.06 -22.64
CA ASP A 49 12.33 -15.35 -23.28
C ASP A 49 12.05 -16.46 -22.23
N PRO A 50 10.93 -17.18 -22.34
CA PRO A 50 10.56 -18.23 -21.38
C PRO A 50 11.53 -19.42 -21.36
N THR A 51 12.49 -19.50 -22.29
CA THR A 51 13.55 -20.51 -22.27
C THR A 51 14.72 -20.17 -21.34
N GLN A 52 14.83 -18.92 -20.86
CA GLN A 52 15.90 -18.53 -19.93
C GLN A 52 15.58 -18.90 -18.48
N GLU A 53 14.31 -18.94 -18.06
CA GLU A 53 13.95 -19.27 -16.67
C GLU A 53 13.94 -20.78 -16.36
N ALA A 54 13.94 -21.65 -17.38
CA ALA A 54 14.01 -23.11 -17.19
C ALA A 54 15.45 -23.63 -16.93
N GLY A 55 16.43 -22.72 -16.79
CA GLY A 55 17.86 -23.02 -16.82
C GLY A 55 18.67 -22.65 -15.58
N GLU A 56 18.06 -22.26 -14.46
CA GLU A 56 18.82 -21.95 -13.23
C GLU A 56 18.31 -22.78 -12.04
N LYS A 57 19.17 -23.71 -11.60
CA LYS A 57 19.08 -24.46 -10.35
C LYS A 57 19.89 -23.78 -9.27
#